data_AF-A0A316C0V8-F1
#
_entry.id   AF-A0A316C0V8-F1
#
_cell.length_a   1.000
_cell.length_b   1.000
_cell.length_c   1.000
_cell.angle_alpha   90.00
_cell.angle_beta   90.00
_cell.angle_gamma   90.00
#
_symmetry.space_group_name_H-M   'P 1'
#
loop_
_entity.id
_entity.type
_entity.pdbx_description
1 polymer ?
#
loop_
_entity_poly.entity_id
_entity_poly.type
_entity_poly.pdbx_seq_one_letter_code
_entity_poly.pdbx_strand_id
1 'polypeptide(L)' 'MLTVGQMRNVTSVIEVGEALLDARWPDKKSQVYKEAVSACVAWSEGLATLEKVREAFRDAAAVADVLIR' A
#
# COMPACT_ATOMS: atom_id res chain seq x y z
N MET A 1 -3.41 -9.44 10.85
CA MET A 1 -2.02 -9.97 10.84
C MET A 1 -1.71 -10.51 9.44
N LEU A 2 -0.86 -9.85 8.64
CA LEU A 2 -0.34 -10.32 7.35
C LEU A 2 0.73 -11.43 7.45
N THR A 3 0.40 -12.71 7.28
CA THR A 3 1.42 -13.78 7.27
C THR A 3 2.37 -13.65 6.07
N VAL A 4 3.68 -13.64 6.29
CA VAL A 4 4.71 -13.58 5.22
C VAL A 4 4.57 -14.82 4.33
N GLY A 5 4.63 -14.63 3.01
CA GLY A 5 4.55 -15.71 2.02
C GLY A 5 3.13 -16.16 1.66
N GLN A 6 2.08 -15.52 2.18
CA GLN A 6 0.70 -15.79 1.76
C GLN A 6 0.23 -14.78 0.72
N MET A 7 -0.30 -15.29 -0.39
CA MET A 7 -0.97 -14.47 -1.40
C MET A 7 -2.31 -13.98 -0.86
N ARG A 8 -2.58 -12.68 -1.02
CA ARG A 8 -3.82 -12.06 -0.53
C ARG A 8 -4.39 -11.12 -1.58
N ASN A 9 -5.68 -11.26 -1.87
CA ASN A 9 -6.40 -10.28 -2.68
C ASN A 9 -6.74 -9.09 -1.79
N VAL A 10 -6.22 -7.93 -2.16
CA VAL A 10 -6.57 -6.64 -1.55
C VAL A 10 -7.72 -6.05 -2.37
N THR A 11 -8.88 -5.92 -1.75
CA THR A 11 -10.15 -5.58 -2.43
C THR A 11 -10.64 -4.17 -2.13
N SER A 12 -10.02 -3.48 -1.16
CA SER A 12 -10.37 -2.12 -0.77
C SER A 12 -9.15 -1.26 -0.43
N VAL A 13 -9.31 0.06 -0.51
CA VAL A 13 -8.28 1.03 -0.10
C VAL A 13 -7.96 0.93 1.39
N ILE A 14 -8.93 0.52 2.22
CA ILE A 14 -8.72 0.30 3.66
C ILE A 14 -7.73 -0.84 3.86
N GLU A 15 -7.93 -1.98 3.17
CA GLU A 15 -7.00 -3.11 3.24
C GLU A 15 -5.60 -2.76 2.71
N VAL A 16 -5.49 -1.86 1.71
CA VAL A 16 -4.20 -1.31 1.25
C VAL A 16 -3.51 -0.54 2.39
N GLY A 17 -4.24 0.34 3.08
CA GLY A 17 -3.72 1.11 4.21
C GLY A 17 -3.27 0.21 5.36
N GLU A 18 -4.07 -0.80 5.70
CA GLU A 18 -3.69 -1.81 6.70
C GLU A 18 -2.43 -2.59 6.29
N ALA A 19 -2.28 -2.92 5.00
CA ALA A 19 -1.11 -3.61 4.48
C ALA A 19 0.16 -2.78 4.65
N LEU A 20 0.11 -1.50 4.28
CA LEU A 20 1.22 -0.55 4.43
C LEU A 20 1.60 -0.35 5.91
N LEU A 21 0.60 -0.23 6.79
CA LEU A 21 0.85 0.02 8.21
C LEU A 21 1.34 -1.21 8.98
N ASP A 22 1.17 -2.43 8.47
CA ASP A 22 1.64 -3.66 9.13
C ASP A 22 3.13 -3.57 9.47
N ALA A 23 3.50 -4.05 10.66
CA ALA A 23 4.85 -3.97 11.19
C ALA A 23 5.91 -4.63 10.28
N ARG A 24 5.49 -5.56 9.40
CA ARG A 24 6.36 -6.29 8.49
C ARG A 24 6.57 -5.62 7.14
N TRP A 25 5.92 -4.48 6.86
CA TRP A 25 6.17 -3.76 5.61
C TRP A 25 7.67 -3.35 5.53
N PRO A 26 8.39 -3.73 4.46
CA PRO A 26 9.81 -3.41 4.32
C PRO A 26 10.03 -1.92 4.10
N ASP A 27 11.06 -1.36 4.74
CA ASP A 27 11.49 0.04 4.60
C ASP A 27 10.37 1.10 4.57
N LYS A 28 9.80 1.35 5.75
CA LYS A 28 8.82 2.43 5.99
C LYS A 28 9.41 3.85 5.88
N LYS A 29 10.72 3.99 5.66
CA LYS A 29 11.36 5.31 5.49
C LYS A 29 11.43 5.73 4.03
N SER A 30 11.26 4.79 3.10
CA SER A 30 11.28 5.06 1.67
C SER A 30 10.23 6.12 1.27
N GLN A 31 10.59 6.93 0.27
CA GLN A 31 9.72 7.99 -0.22
C GLN A 31 8.45 7.40 -0.87
N VAL A 32 8.58 6.31 -1.61
CA VAL A 32 7.48 5.58 -2.25
C VAL A 32 6.48 5.01 -1.22
N TYR A 33 6.94 4.54 -0.06
CA TYR A 33 6.07 4.12 1.03
C TYR A 33 5.21 5.29 1.54
N LYS A 34 5.84 6.46 1.77
CA LYS A 34 5.13 7.65 2.25
C LYS A 34 4.10 8.13 1.24
N GLU A 35 4.42 8.05 -0.05
CA GLU A 35 3.50 8.39 -1.14
C GLU A 35 2.30 7.44 -1.19
N ALA A 36 2.51 6.13 -1.01
CA ALA A 36 1.43 5.15 -0.92
C ALA A 36 0.51 5.40 0.28
N VAL A 37 1.07 5.70 1.46
CA VAL A 37 0.29 6.06 2.65
C VAL A 37 -0.48 7.37 2.42
N SER A 38 0.17 8.38 1.86
CA SER A 38 -0.46 9.67 1.55
C SER A 38 -1.59 9.54 0.53
N ALA A 39 -1.45 8.67 -0.48
CA ALA A 39 -2.49 8.40 -1.46
C ALA A 39 -3.73 7.76 -0.80
N CYS A 40 -3.54 6.85 0.16
CA CYS A 40 -4.65 6.26 0.91
C CYS A 40 -5.42 7.30 1.72
N VAL A 41 -4.70 8.22 2.40
CA VAL A 41 -5.31 9.33 3.15
C VAL A 41 -6.06 10.28 2.21
N ALA A 42 -5.42 10.70 1.12
CA ALA A 42 -6.04 11.58 0.13
C ALA A 42 -7.31 10.98 -0.49
N TRP A 43 -7.35 9.66 -0.70
CA TRP A 43 -8.57 8.97 -1.16
C TRP A 43 -9.70 9.05 -0.13
N SER A 44 -9.38 8.87 1.16
CA SER A 44 -10.37 8.98 2.25
C SER A 44 -10.97 10.40 2.38
N GLU A 45 -10.22 11.41 1.96
CA GLU A 45 -10.66 12.81 1.92
C GLU A 45 -11.34 13.19 0.59
N GLY A 46 -11.45 12.25 -0.35
CA GLY A 46 -12.02 12.50 -1.69
C GLY A 46 -11.11 13.30 -2.62
N LEU A 47 -9.82 13.41 -2.29
CA LEU A 47 -8.80 14.16 -3.04
C LEU A 47 -7.99 13.30 -4.02
N ALA A 48 -8.18 11.98 -4.00
CA ALA A 48 -7.50 11.04 -4.89
C ALA A 48 -8.46 9.99 -5.47
N THR A 49 -8.13 9.47 -6.65
CA THR A 49 -8.86 8.38 -7.30
C THR A 49 -8.35 7.02 -6.82
N LEU A 50 -9.17 5.98 -7.00
CA LEU A 50 -8.79 4.61 -6.69
C LEU A 50 -7.58 4.13 -7.53
N GLU A 51 -7.47 4.61 -8.78
CA GLU A 51 -6.33 4.31 -9.65
C GLU A 51 -5.03 4.86 -9.08
N LYS A 52 -5.05 6.10 -8.56
CA LYS A 52 -3.87 6.72 -7.95
C LYS A 52 -3.38 5.98 -6.71
N VAL A 53 -4.31 5.48 -5.90
CA VAL A 53 -3.97 4.60 -4.76
C VAL A 53 -3.33 3.30 -5.24
N ARG A 54 -3.90 2.68 -6.28
CA ARG A 54 -3.39 1.43 -6.85
C ARG A 54 -1.98 1.58 -7.41
N GLU A 55 -1.70 2.66 -8.13
CA GLU A 55 -0.37 2.96 -8.67
C GLU A 55 0.65 3.14 -7.53
N ALA A 56 0.36 4.03 -6.58
CA ALA A 56 1.27 4.29 -5.46
C ALA A 56 1.54 3.03 -4.62
N PHE A 57 0.53 2.18 -4.42
CA PHE A 57 0.70 0.91 -3.73
C PHE A 57 1.58 -0.08 -4.50
N ARG A 58 1.41 -0.18 -5.83
CA ARG A 58 2.26 -1.02 -6.69
C ARG A 58 3.71 -0.57 -6.68
N ASP A 59 3.95 0.74 -6.74
CA ASP A 59 5.30 1.29 -6.70
C ASP A 59 5.99 1.02 -5.37
N ALA A 60 5.28 1.25 -4.24
CA ALA A 60 5.80 0.94 -2.92
C ALA A 60 6.13 -0.55 -2.76
N ALA A 61 5.28 -1.43 -3.28
CA ALA A 61 5.50 -2.87 -3.21
C ALA A 61 6.64 -3.35 -4.11
N ALA A 62 6.78 -2.79 -5.32
CA ALA A 62 7.87 -3.11 -6.23
C ALA A 62 9.24 -2.76 -5.61
N VAL A 63 9.35 -1.62 -4.93
CA VAL A 63 10.59 -1.22 -4.24
C VAL A 63 10.86 -2.08 -3.00
N ALA A 64 9.80 -2.52 -2.32
CA ALA A 64 9.90 -3.36 -1.13
C ALA A 64 10.04 -4.86 -1.45
N ASP A 65 10.13 -5.25 -2.73
CA ASP A 65 10.10 -6.63 -3.22
C ASP A 65 8.89 -7.44 -2.69
N VAL A 66 7.76 -6.74 -2.52
CA VAL A 66 6.47 -7.33 -2.16
C VAL A 66 5.72 -7.68 -3.44
N LEU A 67 5.52 -8.98 -3.67
CA LEU A 67 4.81 -9.47 -4.86
C LEU A 67 3.31 -9.16 -4.78
N ILE A 68 2.83 -8.33 -5.71
CA ILE A 68 1.40 -8.01 -5.90
C ILE A 68 0.91 -8.62 -7.22
N ARG A 69 -0.31 -9.18 -7.22
CA ARG A 69 -1.04 -9.58 -8.42
C ARG A 69 -2.31 -8.75 -8.60
#